data_AF-A0A914GSH8-F1
#
_entry.id   AF-A0A914GSH8-F1
#
_cell.length_a   1.000
_cell.length_b   1.000
_cell.length_c   1.000
_cell.angle_alpha   90.00
_cell.angle_beta   90.00
_cell.angle_gamma   90.00
#
_symmetry.space_group_name_H-M   'P 1'
#
loop_
_entity.id
_entity.type
_entity.pdbx_description
1 polymer ?
#
loop_
_entity_poly.entity_id
_entity_poly.type
_entity_poly.pdbx_seq_one_letter_code
_entity_poly.pdbx_strand_id
1 'polypeptide(L)'
;MMVVGVTQDAPSRLSVGLYLWYGLIICIGGFMNAYVLYRTKRLHRRDPEQFRNGIGICLCIMATADLVALMALLMHFLFMACNDMLTPIMQDLFCKFMMFATHTAYTQSMWCWFFMSALRYLATQHPLQYTTLWRLPYLALSISFIGAMIENAWLLVVVFGNNNECVLTSTVKNL
;
A
#
# COMPACT_ATOMS: atom_id res chain seq x y z
N MET A 1 3.26 2.84 11.14
CA MET A 1 3.55 4.10 10.42
C MET A 1 3.25 5.23 11.40
N MET A 2 4.17 6.19 11.56
CA MET A 2 4.23 7.12 12.70
C MET A 2 2.94 7.94 12.86
N VAL A 3 2.45 8.00 14.10
CA VAL A 3 1.47 8.98 14.58
C VAL A 3 2.12 10.36 14.46
N VAL A 4 1.71 11.14 13.48
CA VAL A 4 2.03 12.57 13.42
C VAL A 4 0.88 13.28 14.09
N GLY A 5 0.98 13.50 15.40
CA GLY A 5 0.18 14.50 16.09
C GLY A 5 0.82 15.86 15.84
N VAL A 6 0.19 16.70 15.01
CA VAL A 6 0.67 18.06 14.75
C VAL A 6 0.08 18.94 15.83
N THR A 7 0.88 19.26 16.84
CA THR A 7 0.59 20.37 17.74
C THR A 7 0.61 21.67 16.94
N GLN A 8 -0.46 22.44 17.15
CA GLN A 8 -0.86 23.60 16.38
C GLN A 8 -0.05 24.84 16.80
N ASP A 9 1.21 24.90 16.37
CA ASP A 9 2.06 26.10 16.45
C ASP A 9 2.77 26.31 15.10
N ALA A 10 3.01 27.58 14.71
CA ALA A 10 3.45 28.06 13.39
C ALA A 10 4.37 27.09 12.59
N PRO A 11 4.19 26.94 11.26
CA PRO A 11 4.90 25.92 10.49
C PRO A 11 6.41 26.14 10.58
N SER A 12 7.05 25.31 11.41
CA SER A 12 8.50 25.29 11.51
C SER A 12 9.09 25.02 10.13
N ARG A 13 10.28 25.57 9.83
CA ARG A 13 10.99 25.30 8.56
C ARG A 13 11.16 23.79 8.30
N LEU A 14 11.18 23.00 9.38
CA LEU A 14 11.22 21.55 9.34
C LEU A 14 9.92 20.95 8.77
N SER A 15 8.75 21.44 9.16
CA SER A 15 7.45 20.97 8.68
C SER A 15 7.32 21.15 7.16
N VAL A 16 7.68 22.33 6.63
CA VAL A 16 7.62 22.60 5.18
C VAL A 16 8.59 21.71 4.40
N GLY A 17 9.81 21.51 4.93
CA GLY A 17 10.79 20.59 4.34
C GLY A 17 10.28 19.15 4.25
N LEU A 18 9.60 18.67 5.29
CA LEU A 18 8.99 17.33 5.31
C LEU A 18 7.90 17.19 4.25
N TYR A 19 6.99 18.16 4.10
CA TYR A 19 5.95 18.12 3.07
C TYR A 19 6.54 18.06 1.65
N LEU A 20 7.57 18.86 1.35
CA LEU A 20 8.27 18.81 0.07
C LEU A 20 8.92 17.44 -0.18
N TRP A 21 9.52 16.85 0.85
CA TRP A 21 10.14 15.54 0.76
C TRP A 21 9.12 14.43 0.49
N TYR A 22 7.98 14.43 1.21
CA TYR A 22 6.89 13.50 0.95
C TYR A 22 6.32 13.65 -0.47
N GLY A 23 6.14 14.87 -0.96
CA GLY A 23 5.71 15.13 -2.33
C GLY A 23 6.68 14.54 -3.37
N LEU A 24 7.98 14.73 -3.18
CA LEU A 24 9.02 14.17 -4.06
C LEU A 24 9.01 12.64 -4.05
N ILE A 25 8.87 12.01 -2.88
CA ILE A 25 8.74 10.55 -2.76
C ILE A 25 7.51 10.05 -3.52
N ILE A 26 6.37 10.74 -3.41
CA ILE A 26 5.14 10.34 -4.12
C ILE A 26 5.33 10.43 -5.64
N CYS A 27 5.93 11.51 -6.14
CA CYS A 27 6.19 11.66 -7.57
C CYS A 27 7.14 10.58 -8.11
N ILE A 28 8.27 10.36 -7.44
CA ILE A 28 9.25 9.36 -7.86
C ILE A 28 8.66 7.95 -7.75
N GLY A 29 8.05 7.62 -6.61
CA GLY A 29 7.43 6.31 -6.39
C GLY A 29 6.30 6.05 -7.38
N GLY A 30 5.48 7.05 -7.69
CA GLY A 30 4.39 6.95 -8.66
C GLY A 30 4.93 6.67 -10.06
N PHE A 31 5.95 7.42 -10.49
CA PHE A 31 6.61 7.21 -11.78
C PHE A 31 7.25 5.83 -11.90
N MET A 32 8.00 5.40 -10.88
CA MET A 32 8.71 4.11 -10.88
C MET A 32 7.73 2.93 -10.90
N ASN A 33 6.70 2.94 -10.03
CA ASN A 33 5.71 1.86 -10.00
C ASN A 33 4.87 1.82 -11.29
N ALA A 34 4.49 2.98 -11.85
CA ALA A 34 3.82 3.04 -13.14
C ALA A 34 4.69 2.50 -14.28
N TYR A 35 5.99 2.80 -14.28
CA TYR A 35 6.95 2.26 -15.24
C TYR A 35 7.06 0.73 -15.13
N VAL A 36 7.13 0.18 -13.92
CA VAL A 36 7.15 -1.27 -13.69
C VAL A 36 5.88 -1.89 -14.27
N LEU A 37 4.69 -1.37 -13.96
CA LEU A 37 3.42 -1.86 -14.50
C LEU A 37 3.36 -1.78 -16.04
N TYR A 38 3.86 -0.70 -16.62
CA TYR A 38 3.96 -0.58 -18.07
C TYR A 38 4.84 -1.68 -18.67
N ARG A 39 6.01 -1.93 -18.07
CA ARG A 39 6.96 -2.96 -18.54
C ARG A 39 6.39 -4.37 -18.37
N THR A 40 5.79 -4.69 -17.24
CA THR A 40 5.17 -6.01 -17.02
C THR A 40 3.93 -6.21 -17.89
N LYS A 41 3.09 -5.19 -18.09
CA LYS A 41 1.97 -5.26 -19.03
C LYS A 41 2.43 -5.48 -20.47
N ARG A 42 3.51 -4.81 -20.88
CA ARG A 42 4.15 -5.02 -22.19
C ARG A 42 4.68 -6.45 -22.34
N LEU A 43 5.30 -7.00 -21.29
CA LEU A 43 5.80 -8.37 -21.29
C LEU A 43 4.65 -9.39 -21.37
N HIS A 44 3.58 -9.19 -20.59
CA HIS A 44 2.39 -10.03 -20.61
C HIS A 44 1.74 -10.10 -22.00
N ARG A 45 1.72 -8.98 -22.75
CA ARG A 45 1.20 -8.94 -24.12
C ARG A 45 2.07 -9.67 -25.14
N ARG A 46 3.38 -9.78 -24.92
CA ARG A 46 4.30 -10.44 -25.85
C ARG A 46 4.38 -11.94 -25.58
N ASP A 47 4.60 -12.32 -24.33
CA ASP A 47 4.81 -13.71 -23.91
C ASP A 47 4.07 -13.99 -22.60
N PRO A 48 2.75 -14.28 -22.65
CA PRO A 48 1.94 -14.46 -21.45
C PRO A 48 2.37 -15.68 -20.63
N GLU A 49 2.82 -16.76 -21.28
CA GLU A 49 3.34 -17.96 -20.60
C GLU A 49 4.61 -17.65 -19.81
N GLN A 50 5.55 -16.88 -20.37
CA GLN A 50 6.77 -16.50 -19.66
C GLN A 50 6.52 -15.48 -18.54
N PHE A 51 5.56 -14.58 -18.73
CA PHE A 51 5.09 -13.68 -17.67
C PHE A 51 4.45 -14.46 -16.50
N ARG A 52 3.65 -15.48 -16.83
CA ARG A 52 2.96 -16.32 -15.83
C ARG A 52 3.91 -17.29 -15.13
N ASN A 53 4.95 -17.77 -15.83
CA ASN A 53 5.99 -18.66 -15.32
C ASN A 53 7.10 -17.94 -14.53
N GLY A 54 6.97 -16.64 -14.27
CA GLY A 54 8.01 -15.83 -13.67
C GLY A 54 7.58 -15.03 -12.44
N ILE A 55 8.51 -14.22 -11.94
CA ILE A 55 8.31 -13.26 -10.84
C ILE A 55 7.38 -12.09 -11.27
N GLY A 56 7.00 -12.03 -12.55
CA GLY A 56 6.23 -10.95 -13.15
C GLY A 56 4.87 -10.68 -12.48
N ILE A 57 4.15 -11.72 -12.06
CA ILE A 57 2.86 -11.57 -11.35
C ILE A 57 3.07 -10.90 -9.99
N CYS A 58 4.07 -11.35 -9.20
CA CYS A 58 4.39 -10.76 -7.91
C CYS A 58 4.78 -9.28 -8.07
N LEU A 59 5.59 -8.96 -9.09
CA LEU A 59 5.99 -7.59 -9.40
C LEU A 59 4.82 -6.70 -9.80
N CYS A 60 3.85 -7.23 -10.57
CA CYS A 60 2.62 -6.51 -10.87
C CYS A 60 1.82 -6.20 -9.62
N ILE A 61 1.55 -7.22 -8.79
CA ILE A 61 0.72 -7.05 -7.59
C ILE A 61 1.38 -6.10 -6.61
N MET A 62 2.69 -6.20 -6.42
CA MET A 62 3.48 -5.27 -5.62
C MET A 62 3.38 -3.84 -6.13
N ALA A 63 3.66 -3.61 -7.42
CA ALA A 63 3.59 -2.27 -7.99
C ALA A 63 2.17 -1.69 -7.93
N THR A 64 1.12 -2.52 -8.05
CA THR A 64 -0.26 -2.06 -7.84
C THR A 64 -0.53 -1.70 -6.38
N ALA A 65 -0.05 -2.50 -5.41
CA ALA A 65 -0.23 -2.21 -3.99
C ALA A 65 0.50 -0.92 -3.59
N ASP A 66 1.73 -0.73 -4.09
CA ASP A 66 2.50 0.49 -3.84
C ASP A 66 1.84 1.72 -4.47
N LEU A 67 1.24 1.60 -5.67
CA LEU A 67 0.43 2.69 -6.24
C LEU A 67 -0.82 2.98 -5.40
N VAL A 68 -1.50 1.96 -4.87
CA VAL A 68 -2.65 2.17 -3.97
C VAL A 68 -2.21 2.93 -2.71
N ALA A 69 -1.07 2.57 -2.12
CA ALA A 69 -0.52 3.27 -0.95
C ALA A 69 -0.13 4.73 -1.28
N LEU A 70 0.46 4.98 -2.44
CA LEU A 70 0.82 6.33 -2.90
C LEU A 70 -0.41 7.19 -3.21
N MET A 71 -1.42 6.61 -3.85
CA MET A 71 -2.71 7.25 -4.06
C MET A 71 -3.38 7.56 -2.74
N ALA A 72 -3.24 6.68 -1.74
CA ALA A 72 -3.74 6.94 -0.41
C ALA A 72 -3.00 8.13 0.25
N LEU A 73 -1.68 8.17 0.18
CA LEU A 73 -0.93 9.33 0.69
C LEU A 73 -1.35 10.65 0.01
N LEU A 74 -1.58 10.63 -1.31
CA LEU A 74 -2.09 11.79 -2.04
C LEU A 74 -3.48 12.22 -1.54
N MET A 75 -4.39 11.27 -1.37
CA MET A 75 -5.74 11.55 -0.84
C MET A 75 -5.71 12.09 0.58
N HIS A 76 -4.73 11.68 1.41
CA HIS A 76 -4.55 12.24 2.74
C HIS A 76 -4.16 13.73 2.69
N PHE A 77 -3.26 14.11 1.77
CA PHE A 77 -2.92 15.53 1.56
C PHE A 77 -4.12 16.35 1.05
N LEU A 78 -4.89 15.79 0.12
CA LEU A 78 -6.12 16.43 -0.36
C LEU A 78 -7.16 16.55 0.76
N PHE A 79 -7.26 15.54 1.62
CA PHE A 79 -8.16 15.56 2.78
C PHE A 79 -7.78 16.67 3.76
N MET A 80 -6.49 16.86 4.05
CA MET A 80 -6.03 17.99 4.87
C MET A 80 -6.33 19.35 4.23
N ALA A 81 -6.22 19.47 2.90
CA ALA A 81 -6.49 20.72 2.20
C ALA A 81 -7.99 21.06 2.07
N CYS A 82 -8.85 20.04 1.99
CA CYS A 82 -10.29 20.20 1.75
C CYS A 82 -11.16 19.86 2.97
N ASN A 83 -10.57 19.67 4.16
CA ASN A 83 -11.30 19.20 5.33
C ASN A 83 -12.51 20.08 5.66
N ASP A 84 -12.34 21.40 5.61
CA ASP A 84 -13.37 22.39 5.95
C ASP A 84 -14.63 22.29 5.07
N MET A 85 -14.52 21.67 3.89
CA MET A 85 -15.65 21.47 2.98
C MET A 85 -16.35 20.11 3.15
N LEU A 86 -15.77 19.18 3.91
CA LEU A 86 -16.33 17.83 4.11
C LEU A 86 -17.18 17.76 5.38
N THR A 87 -18.31 17.05 5.28
CA THR A 87 -19.14 16.72 6.44
C THR A 87 -18.40 15.76 7.39
N PRO A 88 -18.62 15.83 8.71
CA PRO A 88 -17.90 15.01 9.69
C PRO A 88 -18.05 13.50 9.45
N ILE A 89 -19.21 13.08 8.93
CA ILE A 89 -19.46 11.68 8.55
C ILE A 89 -18.55 11.25 7.38
N MET A 90 -18.39 12.11 6.37
CA MET A 90 -17.49 11.83 5.25
C MET A 90 -16.04 11.82 5.73
N GLN A 91 -15.65 12.73 6.63
CA GLN A 91 -14.31 12.76 7.20
C GLN A 91 -13.94 11.44 7.90
N ASP A 92 -14.84 10.92 8.74
CA ASP A 92 -14.65 9.64 9.42
C ASP A 92 -14.56 8.46 8.44
N LEU A 93 -15.44 8.43 7.44
CA LEU A 93 -15.46 7.38 6.43
C LEU A 93 -14.18 7.36 5.58
N PHE A 94 -13.73 8.54 5.12
CA PHE A 94 -12.47 8.67 4.39
C PHE A 94 -11.33 8.18 5.27
N CYS A 95 -11.22 8.69 6.49
CA CYS A 95 -10.16 8.32 7.41
C CYS A 95 -10.01 6.80 7.62
N LYS A 96 -11.15 6.10 7.84
CA LYS A 96 -11.20 4.63 7.97
C LYS A 96 -10.71 3.93 6.71
N PHE A 97 -11.24 4.31 5.54
CA PHE A 97 -10.87 3.69 4.27
C PHE A 97 -9.40 3.90 3.94
N MET A 98 -8.89 5.11 4.17
CA MET A 98 -7.52 5.53 3.92
C MET A 98 -6.50 4.72 4.75
N MET A 99 -6.73 4.63 6.06
CA MET A 99 -5.89 3.86 6.97
C MET A 99 -5.95 2.37 6.64
N PHE A 100 -7.16 1.83 6.41
CA PHE A 100 -7.34 0.44 6.01
C PHE A 100 -6.59 0.12 4.71
N ALA A 101 -6.80 0.91 3.65
CA ALA A 101 -6.17 0.69 2.35
C ALA A 101 -4.64 0.74 2.42
N THR A 102 -4.08 1.69 3.17
CA THR A 102 -2.61 1.82 3.33
C THR A 102 -2.02 0.61 4.05
N HIS A 103 -2.67 0.17 5.13
CA HIS A 103 -2.22 -0.99 5.89
C HIS A 103 -2.34 -2.28 5.07
N THR A 104 -3.47 -2.50 4.39
CA THR A 104 -3.65 -3.67 3.52
C THR A 104 -2.64 -3.66 2.37
N ALA A 105 -2.35 -2.51 1.75
CA ALA A 105 -1.35 -2.39 0.70
C ALA A 105 0.05 -2.75 1.21
N TYR A 106 0.45 -2.26 2.38
CA TYR A 106 1.74 -2.58 2.98
C TYR A 106 1.88 -4.07 3.31
N THR A 107 0.88 -4.67 3.96
CA THR A 107 0.85 -6.11 4.26
C THR A 107 0.91 -6.93 2.97
N GLN A 108 0.20 -6.51 1.91
CA GLN A 108 0.25 -7.21 0.62
C GLN A 108 1.62 -7.11 -0.05
N SER A 109 2.28 -5.95 0.01
CA SER A 109 3.66 -5.80 -0.47
C SER A 109 4.60 -6.72 0.30
N MET A 110 4.47 -6.83 1.63
CA MET A 110 5.24 -7.78 2.44
C MET A 110 5.04 -9.25 2.00
N TRP A 111 3.80 -9.67 1.75
CA TRP A 111 3.53 -11.01 1.20
C TRP A 111 4.18 -11.21 -0.17
N CYS A 112 4.11 -10.20 -1.05
CA CYS A 112 4.76 -10.26 -2.35
C CYS A 112 6.29 -10.41 -2.22
N TRP A 113 6.94 -9.71 -1.27
CA TRP A 113 8.37 -9.88 -0.98
C TRP A 113 8.71 -11.29 -0.51
N PHE A 114 7.88 -11.85 0.37
CA PHE A 114 8.04 -13.21 0.86
C PHE A 114 7.97 -14.22 -0.30
N PHE A 115 6.93 -14.13 -1.15
CA PHE A 115 6.79 -15.01 -2.31
C PHE A 115 7.92 -14.84 -3.32
N MET A 116 8.34 -13.60 -3.63
CA MET A 116 9.47 -13.38 -4.54
C MET A 116 10.77 -14.00 -4.01
N SER A 117 11.01 -13.92 -2.71
CA SER A 117 12.18 -14.53 -2.07
C SER A 117 12.10 -16.06 -2.11
N ALA A 118 10.94 -16.64 -1.79
CA ALA A 118 10.70 -18.08 -1.84
C ALA A 118 10.86 -18.64 -3.27
N LEU A 119 10.34 -17.94 -4.28
CA LEU A 119 10.48 -18.33 -5.69
C LEU A 119 11.96 -18.35 -6.12
N ARG A 120 12.73 -17.34 -5.73
CA ARG A 120 14.17 -17.29 -6.02
C ARG A 120 14.93 -18.43 -5.33
N TYR A 121 14.59 -18.72 -4.08
CA TYR A 121 15.17 -19.85 -3.36
C TYR A 121 14.91 -21.19 -4.08
N LEU A 122 13.64 -21.47 -4.42
CA LEU A 122 13.25 -22.68 -5.14
C LEU A 122 13.88 -22.80 -6.53
N ALA A 123 14.03 -21.67 -7.25
CA ALA A 123 14.71 -21.63 -8.55
C ALA A 123 16.16 -22.15 -8.46
N THR A 124 16.85 -21.84 -7.36
CA THR A 124 18.25 -22.24 -7.17
C THR A 124 18.41 -23.66 -6.63
N GLN A 125 17.59 -24.07 -5.67
CA GLN A 125 17.78 -25.35 -4.97
C GLN A 125 17.05 -26.52 -5.63
N HIS A 126 15.86 -26.30 -6.22
CA HIS A 126 15.01 -27.36 -6.75
C HIS A 126 14.36 -26.97 -8.09
N PRO A 127 15.12 -26.94 -9.19
CA PRO A 127 14.63 -26.47 -10.50
C PRO A 127 13.50 -27.34 -11.07
N LEU A 128 13.42 -28.62 -10.71
CA LEU A 128 12.32 -29.50 -11.13
C LEU A 128 11.02 -29.22 -10.37
N GLN A 129 11.09 -29.01 -9.05
CA GLN A 129 9.91 -28.67 -8.24
C GLN A 129 9.40 -27.26 -8.53
N TYR A 130 10.31 -26.36 -8.88
CA TYR A 130 10.01 -25.04 -9.39
C TYR A 130 9.00 -25.14 -10.52
N THR A 131 9.27 -25.93 -11.59
CA THR A 131 8.38 -26.09 -12.76
C THR A 131 6.91 -26.42 -12.43
N THR A 132 6.66 -27.19 -11.37
CA THR A 132 5.32 -27.64 -10.94
C THR A 132 4.62 -26.65 -9.99
N LEU A 133 5.35 -26.00 -9.08
CA LEU A 133 4.79 -25.05 -8.11
C LEU A 133 4.28 -23.75 -8.78
N TRP A 134 4.75 -23.46 -9.99
CA TRP A 134 4.42 -22.27 -10.77
C TRP A 134 3.00 -22.13 -11.28
N ARG A 135 2.17 -23.17 -11.21
CA ARG A 135 0.75 -23.04 -11.58
C ARG A 135 -0.09 -22.39 -10.47
N LEU A 136 0.45 -22.24 -9.26
CA LEU A 136 -0.24 -21.74 -8.07
C LEU A 136 0.06 -20.29 -7.59
N PRO A 137 0.96 -19.47 -8.19
CA PRO A 137 1.34 -18.20 -7.58
C PRO A 137 0.18 -17.20 -7.54
N TYR A 138 -0.71 -17.21 -8.54
CA TYR A 138 -1.91 -16.37 -8.53
C TYR A 138 -2.85 -16.74 -7.37
N LEU A 139 -3.06 -18.04 -7.14
CA LEU A 139 -3.93 -18.51 -6.07
C LEU A 139 -3.33 -18.20 -4.69
N ALA A 140 -2.03 -18.40 -4.52
CA ALA A 140 -1.31 -18.05 -3.29
C ALA A 140 -1.37 -16.54 -2.98
N LEU A 141 -1.16 -15.69 -4.00
CA LEU A 141 -1.24 -14.23 -3.85
C LEU A 141 -2.67 -13.73 -3.61
N SER A 142 -3.67 -14.42 -4.18
CA SER A 142 -5.08 -14.14 -3.90
C SER A 142 -5.45 -14.51 -2.46
N ILE A 143 -4.97 -15.65 -1.95
CA ILE A 143 -5.18 -16.05 -0.56
C ILE A 143 -4.48 -15.06 0.39
N SER A 144 -3.25 -14.65 0.08
CA SER A 144 -2.53 -13.67 0.91
C SER A 144 -3.24 -12.32 0.94
N PHE A 145 -3.83 -11.89 -0.18
CA PHE A 145 -4.60 -10.64 -0.23
C PHE A 145 -5.85 -10.70 0.66
N ILE A 146 -6.58 -11.83 0.61
CA ILE A 146 -7.74 -12.04 1.48
C ILE A 146 -7.31 -12.07 2.96
N GLY A 147 -6.21 -12.78 3.27
CA GLY A 147 -5.64 -12.78 4.61
C GLY A 147 -5.27 -11.37 5.09
N ALA A 148 -4.59 -10.58 4.26
CA ALA A 148 -4.23 -9.20 4.56
C ALA A 148 -5.46 -8.30 4.78
N MET A 149 -6.55 -8.51 4.05
CA MET A 149 -7.79 -7.76 4.29
C MET A 149 -8.41 -8.12 5.64
N ILE A 150 -8.47 -9.41 6.00
CA ILE A 150 -9.05 -9.87 7.27
C ILE A 150 -8.20 -9.36 8.44
N GLU A 151 -6.88 -9.49 8.36
CA GLU A 151 -5.94 -9.03 9.38
C GLU A 151 -6.02 -7.52 9.63
N ASN A 152 -6.39 -6.74 8.61
CA ASN A 152 -6.50 -5.28 8.72
C ASN A 152 -7.93 -4.80 8.91
N ALA A 153 -8.94 -5.68 8.86
CA ALA A 153 -10.36 -5.30 8.96
C ALA A 153 -10.71 -4.60 10.27
N TRP A 154 -9.98 -4.90 11.36
CA TRP A 154 -10.17 -4.25 12.66
C TRP A 154 -9.95 -2.73 12.63
N LEU A 155 -9.13 -2.22 11.70
CA LEU A 155 -8.88 -0.78 11.54
C LEU A 155 -10.14 0.00 11.19
N LEU A 156 -11.09 -0.64 10.48
CA LEU A 156 -12.37 -0.01 10.13
C LEU A 156 -13.23 0.30 11.36
N VAL A 157 -13.01 -0.41 12.47
CA VAL A 157 -13.75 -0.23 13.73
C VAL A 157 -13.03 0.73 14.67
N VAL A 158 -11.70 0.74 14.66
CA VAL A 158 -10.87 1.46 15.65
C VAL A 158 -10.47 2.87 15.21
N VAL A 159 -10.46 3.17 13.92
CA VAL A 159 -10.08 4.50 13.41
C VAL A 159 -11.26 5.44 13.46
N PHE A 160 -11.04 6.67 13.93
CA PHE A 160 -12.03 7.74 13.88
C PHE A 160 -11.39 9.06 13.43
N GLY A 161 -12.16 9.89 12.71
CA GLY A 161 -11.73 11.24 12.32
C GLY A 161 -11.95 12.25 13.45
N ASN A 162 -10.90 12.95 13.88
CA ASN A 162 -10.99 14.02 14.88
C ASN A 162 -10.23 15.26 14.39
N ASN A 163 -10.93 16.37 14.12
CA ASN A 163 -10.37 17.69 13.78
C ASN A 163 -9.12 17.63 12.87
N ASN A 164 -9.32 17.18 11.62
CA ASN A 164 -8.32 17.08 10.56
C ASN A 164 -7.30 15.93 10.71
N GLU A 165 -7.30 15.22 11.84
CA GLU A 165 -6.41 14.09 12.08
C GLU A 165 -7.17 12.76 12.11
N CYS A 166 -6.47 11.72 11.68
CA CYS A 166 -6.91 10.33 11.72
C CYS A 166 -6.30 9.64 12.94
N VAL A 167 -7.11 9.41 13.97
CA VAL A 167 -6.64 8.86 15.25
C VAL A 167 -7.21 7.47 15.54
N LEU A 168 -6.42 6.64 16.22
CA LEU A 168 -6.87 5.34 16.72
C LEU A 168 -7.57 5.53 18.07
N THR A 169 -8.68 4.82 18.27
CA THR A 169 -9.47 4.85 19.52
C THR A 169 -8.66 4.52 20.78
N SER A 170 -7.63 3.69 20.66
CA SER A 170 -6.75 3.34 21.80
C SER A 170 -5.98 4.54 22.35
N THR A 171 -5.78 5.59 21.55
CA THR A 171 -5.15 6.84 21.98
C THR A 171 -6.11 7.72 22.78
N VAL A 172 -7.42 7.64 22.51
CA VAL A 172 -8.46 8.44 23.20
C VAL A 172 -8.77 7.88 24.59
N LYS A 173 -8.64 6.57 24.82
CA LYS A 173 -8.89 5.96 26.14
C LYS A 173 -7.79 6.27 27.18
N ASN A 174 -6.68 6.88 26.76
CA ASN A 174 -5.54 7.21 27.63
C ASN A 174 -5.33 8.72 27.80
N LEU A 175 -6.27 9.55 27.35
CA LEU A 175 -6.42 10.96 27.73
C LEU A 175 -7.68 11.10 28.60
#